data_AF-R9JEZ4-F1
#
_entry.id   AF-R9JEZ4-F1
#
_cell.length_a   1.000
_cell.length_b   1.000
_cell.length_c   1.000
_cell.angle_alpha   90.00
_cell.angle_beta   90.00
_cell.angle_gamma   90.00
#
_symmetry.space_group_name_H-M   'P 1'
#
loop_
_entity.id
_entity.type
_entity.pdbx_description
1 polymer ?
#
loop_
_entity_poly.entity_id
_entity_poly.type
_entity_poly.pdbx_seq_one_letter_code
_entity_poly.pdbx_strand_id
1 'polypeptide(L)'
;MFTYKEGRMDMKQEMRTADPCLIGAIEGSDRVPAVLYDLRKIKTLKLDERTKPCSRLNFLQRKDHDFSVLGEMESLHTLIMNTRNPLTVDDFSFLEKCKNLKKLDLVQTNFTDCAYLTQLPALTFVRLPAQSRLVNAQVLASLRAKVEFAETTTYDYPIEEIASFVKQQTRKAAYALTLQKGTAPDLFDSKFGGLPYWKPDMQYPVDRTGRKMLLLAQINFDRAAVDERLPQQGMLQFFIALDEVDGTYGYDDAAPDSQEMFRVIYHETVDYAVTQEEILKMEVPVSSDPALEDLTPVWKPFRVDIAPRALYINTADRRFDKLFRDAVRTLTGKKLGKQLAYDILTREDYDYLDNELSCYGHNMLGAPYFVQYDLRENPKYYDTVLLQLHSELGAEDDYMCWGDGGVANFFINSEALARRDFSKVLYCWDCG
;
A
#
# COMPACT_ATOMS: atom_id res chain seq x y z
N MET A 1 29.46 -28.56 45.47
CA MET A 1 28.37 -29.57 45.38
C MET A 1 27.26 -29.10 46.32
N PHE A 2 25.98 -29.27 45.93
CA PHE A 2 24.74 -28.70 46.50
C PHE A 2 24.39 -27.30 45.96
N THR A 3 23.89 -27.24 44.72
CA THR A 3 22.46 -27.23 44.30
C THR A 3 21.80 -25.85 44.41
N TYR A 4 21.84 -25.11 43.30
CA TYR A 4 20.87 -24.05 43.00
C TYR A 4 19.52 -24.70 42.69
N LYS A 5 18.50 -24.44 43.51
CA LYS A 5 17.09 -24.55 43.11
C LYS A 5 16.67 -23.18 42.61
N GLU A 6 16.79 -22.94 41.30
CA GLU A 6 15.95 -21.92 40.66
C GLU A 6 14.54 -22.50 40.51
N GLY A 7 13.69 -22.17 41.48
CA GLY A 7 12.26 -22.26 41.27
C GLY A 7 11.83 -21.21 40.26
N ARG A 8 11.94 -21.51 38.97
CA ARG A 8 11.03 -20.90 37.99
C ARG A 8 9.67 -21.56 38.22
N MET A 9 8.81 -20.87 38.98
CA MET A 9 7.38 -21.08 38.88
C MET A 9 7.01 -20.77 37.43
N ASP A 10 6.80 -21.81 36.66
CA ASP A 10 6.16 -21.74 35.35
C ASP A 10 4.69 -21.37 35.64
N MET A 11 4.43 -20.08 35.84
CA MET A 11 3.07 -19.57 35.84
C MET A 11 2.57 -19.79 34.43
N LYS A 12 1.82 -20.89 34.21
CA LYS A 12 0.94 -21.00 33.05
C LYS A 12 0.12 -19.73 33.01
N GLN A 13 0.51 -18.80 32.15
CA GLN A 13 -0.24 -17.58 31.93
C GLN A 13 -1.58 -18.06 31.39
N GLU A 14 -2.65 -17.78 32.14
CA GLU A 14 -3.98 -18.17 31.72
C GLU A 14 -4.27 -17.45 30.40
N MET A 15 -4.57 -18.21 29.35
CA MET A 15 -4.86 -17.68 28.03
C MET A 15 -6.36 -17.78 27.76
N ARG A 16 -6.91 -16.75 27.12
CA ARG A 16 -8.27 -16.78 26.56
C ARG A 16 -8.21 -16.81 25.05
N THR A 17 -9.32 -17.15 24.42
CA THR A 17 -9.49 -17.01 22.98
C THR A 17 -10.28 -15.75 22.64
N ALA A 18 -10.02 -15.17 21.48
CA ALA A 18 -10.78 -14.04 20.96
C ALA A 18 -10.67 -13.95 19.44
N ASP A 19 -11.70 -13.36 18.83
CA ASP A 19 -11.75 -13.02 17.41
C ASP A 19 -10.62 -12.05 17.05
N PRO A 20 -9.94 -12.20 15.89
CA PRO A 20 -8.87 -11.30 15.47
C PRO A 20 -9.23 -9.82 15.46
N CYS A 21 -10.45 -9.45 15.07
CA CYS A 21 -10.91 -8.06 15.08
C CYS A 21 -11.10 -7.56 16.52
N LEU A 22 -11.54 -8.42 17.43
CA LEU A 22 -11.63 -8.09 18.85
C LEU A 22 -10.25 -7.89 19.47
N ILE A 23 -9.29 -8.76 19.16
CA ILE A 23 -7.88 -8.61 19.59
C ILE A 23 -7.32 -7.27 19.09
N GLY A 24 -7.53 -6.95 17.82
CA GLY A 24 -7.07 -5.68 17.23
C GLY A 24 -7.70 -4.45 17.89
N ALA A 25 -8.99 -4.49 18.21
CA ALA A 25 -9.64 -3.39 18.94
C ALA A 25 -9.14 -3.25 20.39
N ILE A 26 -8.80 -4.35 21.05
CA ILE A 26 -8.21 -4.33 22.41
C ILE A 26 -6.80 -3.72 22.36
N GLU A 27 -6.00 -4.12 21.38
CA GLU A 27 -4.66 -3.56 21.15
C GLU A 27 -4.71 -2.06 20.81
N GLY A 28 -5.70 -1.63 20.02
CA GLY A 28 -5.90 -0.23 19.66
C GLY A 28 -6.57 0.64 20.74
N SER A 29 -6.82 0.12 21.94
CA SER A 29 -7.46 0.88 23.02
C SER A 29 -6.50 1.88 23.68
N ASP A 30 -7.03 2.96 24.27
CA ASP A 30 -6.24 4.04 24.92
C ASP A 30 -5.20 3.52 25.93
N ARG A 31 -5.46 2.36 26.53
CA ARG A 31 -4.53 1.68 27.43
C ARG A 31 -4.48 0.20 27.08
N VAL A 32 -3.47 -0.16 26.28
CA VAL A 32 -3.20 -1.54 25.88
C VAL A 32 -3.05 -2.44 27.12
N PRO A 33 -3.91 -3.45 27.29
CA PRO A 33 -3.82 -4.37 28.43
C PRO A 33 -2.54 -5.22 28.33
N ALA A 34 -1.81 -5.38 29.43
CA ALA A 34 -0.61 -6.22 29.47
C ALA A 34 -0.90 -7.66 29.90
N VAL A 35 -1.99 -7.84 30.65
CA VAL A 35 -2.47 -9.13 31.19
C VAL A 35 -3.99 -9.20 31.16
N LEU A 36 -4.58 -10.40 31.26
CA LEU A 36 -6.04 -10.58 31.29
C LEU A 36 -6.77 -9.67 32.29
N TYR A 37 -6.19 -9.47 33.48
CA TYR A 37 -6.80 -8.63 34.51
C TYR A 37 -7.05 -7.18 34.06
N ASP A 38 -6.21 -6.66 33.15
CA ASP A 38 -6.35 -5.29 32.66
C ASP A 38 -7.58 -5.10 31.76
N LEU A 39 -8.15 -6.17 31.19
CA LEU A 39 -9.39 -6.10 30.40
C LEU A 39 -10.55 -5.51 31.21
N ARG A 40 -10.59 -5.74 32.54
CA ARG A 40 -11.60 -5.20 33.45
C ARG A 40 -11.63 -3.67 33.49
N LYS A 41 -10.52 -3.02 33.10
CA LYS A 41 -10.35 -1.57 33.12
C LYS A 41 -10.78 -0.90 31.81
N ILE A 42 -11.01 -1.66 30.74
CA ILE A 42 -11.48 -1.12 29.46
C ILE A 42 -12.89 -0.56 29.65
N LYS A 43 -13.05 0.71 29.29
CA LYS A 43 -14.31 1.45 29.44
C LYS A 43 -15.07 1.62 28.13
N THR A 44 -14.32 1.81 27.05
CA THR A 44 -14.85 1.97 25.70
C THR A 44 -14.07 1.06 24.77
N LEU A 45 -14.78 0.29 23.97
CA LEU A 45 -14.21 -0.53 22.93
C LEU A 45 -14.97 -0.28 21.63
N LYS A 46 -14.23 -0.04 20.56
CA LYS A 46 -14.80 0.22 19.23
C LYS A 46 -14.11 -0.69 18.23
N LEU A 47 -14.92 -1.52 17.60
CA LEU A 47 -14.60 -2.28 16.41
C LEU A 47 -15.26 -1.52 15.26
N ASP A 48 -14.50 -0.62 14.63
CA ASP A 48 -14.94 0.23 13.53
C ASP A 48 -14.15 -0.05 12.24
N GLU A 49 -14.37 0.75 11.19
CA GLU A 49 -13.71 0.65 9.89
C GLU A 49 -12.17 0.63 9.93
N ARG A 50 -11.55 1.14 11.01
CA ARG A 50 -10.09 1.20 11.18
C ARG A 50 -9.53 0.00 11.92
N THR A 51 -10.40 -0.87 12.43
CA THR A 51 -10.00 -2.02 13.24
C THR A 51 -9.31 -3.05 12.36
N LYS A 52 -7.99 -3.17 12.49
CA LYS A 52 -7.21 -4.20 11.80
C LYS A 52 -7.22 -5.50 12.62
N PRO A 53 -7.48 -6.67 12.00
CA PRO A 53 -7.32 -7.95 12.68
C PRO A 53 -5.91 -8.08 13.25
N CYS A 54 -5.78 -8.42 14.52
CA CYS A 54 -4.47 -8.66 15.15
C CYS A 54 -4.31 -10.12 15.56
N SER A 55 -3.07 -10.59 15.55
CA SER A 55 -2.68 -11.94 15.97
C SER A 55 -1.94 -11.98 17.31
N ARG A 56 -1.70 -10.83 17.96
CA ARG A 56 -0.73 -10.74 19.06
C ARG A 56 -1.22 -9.90 20.25
N LEU A 57 -1.70 -10.60 21.28
CA LEU A 57 -1.60 -10.19 22.68
C LEU A 57 -1.19 -11.43 23.49
N ASN A 58 -0.18 -11.31 24.37
CA ASN A 58 0.46 -12.46 25.02
C ASN A 58 -0.50 -13.37 25.83
N PHE A 59 -1.71 -12.89 26.11
CA PHE A 59 -2.73 -13.58 26.89
C PHE A 59 -4.02 -13.90 26.09
N LEU A 60 -4.08 -13.57 24.79
CA LEU A 60 -5.19 -13.91 23.88
C LEU A 60 -4.71 -14.73 22.68
N GLN A 61 -5.35 -15.87 22.46
CA GLN A 61 -5.17 -16.71 21.28
C GLN A 61 -6.27 -16.45 20.26
N ARG A 62 -5.91 -16.46 18.98
CA ARG A 62 -6.87 -16.33 17.89
C ARG A 62 -7.88 -17.47 17.91
N LYS A 63 -9.15 -17.11 17.87
CA LYS A 63 -10.26 -17.99 17.52
C LYS A 63 -11.33 -17.16 16.84
N ASP A 64 -11.56 -17.42 15.56
CA ASP A 64 -12.54 -16.66 14.77
C ASP A 64 -13.92 -16.75 15.43
N HIS A 65 -14.67 -15.64 15.38
CA HIS A 65 -16.04 -15.50 15.90
C HIS A 65 -16.21 -15.57 17.43
N ASP A 66 -15.11 -15.70 18.18
CA ASP A 66 -15.15 -15.73 19.65
C ASP A 66 -15.08 -14.34 20.27
N PHE A 67 -16.21 -13.87 20.81
CA PHE A 67 -16.32 -12.58 21.51
C PHE A 67 -16.51 -12.74 23.03
N SER A 68 -16.34 -13.96 23.56
CA SER A 68 -16.66 -14.29 24.95
C SER A 68 -15.91 -13.44 26.00
N VAL A 69 -14.69 -13.00 25.68
CA VAL A 69 -13.84 -12.20 26.58
C VAL A 69 -14.39 -10.80 26.86
N LEU A 70 -15.32 -10.29 26.03
CA LEU A 70 -16.06 -9.05 26.33
C LEU A 70 -16.80 -9.14 27.68
N GLY A 71 -17.21 -10.36 28.07
CA GLY A 71 -17.86 -10.61 29.35
C GLY A 71 -16.93 -10.45 30.56
N GLU A 72 -15.62 -10.34 30.37
CA GLU A 72 -14.64 -10.06 31.44
C GLU A 72 -14.35 -8.55 31.59
N MET A 73 -14.89 -7.70 30.72
CA MET A 73 -14.67 -6.25 30.74
C MET A 73 -15.65 -5.53 31.67
N GLU A 74 -15.43 -5.65 32.99
CA GLU A 74 -16.33 -5.15 34.02
C GLU A 74 -16.65 -3.64 33.92
N SER A 75 -15.70 -2.82 33.47
CA SER A 75 -15.87 -1.37 33.35
C SER A 75 -16.47 -0.92 32.00
N LEU A 76 -16.76 -1.85 31.09
CA LEU A 76 -17.17 -1.53 29.72
C LEU A 76 -18.55 -0.85 29.73
N HIS A 77 -18.57 0.42 29.32
CA HIS A 77 -19.78 1.22 29.20
C HIS A 77 -20.15 1.57 27.75
N THR A 78 -19.22 1.43 26.81
CA THR A 78 -19.46 1.65 25.38
C THR A 78 -18.86 0.51 24.58
N LEU A 79 -19.69 -0.19 23.80
CA LEU A 79 -19.27 -1.19 22.82
C LEU A 79 -19.84 -0.81 21.46
N ILE A 80 -18.96 -0.63 20.47
CA ILE A 80 -19.37 -0.41 19.08
C ILE A 80 -18.81 -1.56 18.25
N MET A 81 -19.68 -2.33 17.60
CA MET A 81 -19.36 -3.41 16.67
C MET A 81 -19.92 -3.05 15.30
N ASN A 82 -19.24 -2.11 14.65
CA ASN A 82 -19.65 -1.48 13.40
C ASN A 82 -18.46 -1.41 12.43
N THR A 83 -17.98 -2.59 12.04
CA THR A 83 -16.83 -2.76 11.15
C THR A 83 -17.24 -2.69 9.69
N ARG A 84 -16.25 -2.50 8.81
CA ARG A 84 -16.43 -2.47 7.35
C ARG A 84 -17.08 -3.75 6.80
N ASN A 85 -16.61 -4.92 7.27
CA ASN A 85 -17.24 -6.21 7.00
C ASN A 85 -18.10 -6.61 8.21
N PRO A 86 -19.31 -7.19 8.03
CA PRO A 86 -20.10 -7.68 9.15
C PRO A 86 -19.35 -8.72 9.98
N LEU A 87 -19.40 -8.60 11.30
CA LEU A 87 -18.83 -9.56 12.23
C LEU A 87 -19.79 -10.74 12.42
N THR A 88 -19.26 -11.94 12.24
CA THR A 88 -19.91 -13.15 12.71
C THR A 88 -19.52 -13.37 14.17
N VAL A 89 -20.51 -13.44 15.05
CA VAL A 89 -20.36 -13.70 16.48
C VAL A 89 -21.04 -15.05 16.75
N ASP A 90 -20.30 -16.01 17.30
CA ASP A 90 -20.83 -17.35 17.59
C ASP A 90 -21.87 -17.32 18.73
N ASP A 91 -21.61 -16.51 19.76
CA ASP A 91 -22.43 -16.45 20.97
C ASP A 91 -22.45 -15.03 21.57
N PHE A 92 -23.64 -14.48 21.75
CA PHE A 92 -23.88 -13.17 22.36
C PHE A 92 -24.08 -13.22 23.89
N SER A 93 -23.97 -14.39 24.53
CA SER A 93 -24.13 -14.56 25.98
C SER A 93 -23.19 -13.70 26.82
N PHE A 94 -22.08 -13.20 26.26
CA PHE A 94 -21.20 -12.24 26.93
C PHE A 94 -21.94 -10.97 27.38
N LEU A 95 -23.01 -10.57 26.68
CA LEU A 95 -23.84 -9.42 27.04
C LEU A 95 -24.45 -9.57 28.44
N GLU A 96 -24.71 -10.78 28.90
CA GLU A 96 -25.22 -11.03 30.24
C GLU A 96 -24.26 -10.54 31.33
N LYS A 97 -22.96 -10.48 31.04
CA LYS A 97 -21.92 -10.05 31.99
C LYS A 97 -21.61 -8.55 31.91
N CYS A 98 -21.97 -7.88 30.81
CA CYS A 98 -21.68 -6.46 30.57
C CYS A 98 -22.65 -5.49 31.28
N LYS A 99 -22.77 -5.58 32.61
CA LYS A 99 -23.80 -4.85 33.38
C LYS A 99 -23.68 -3.32 33.35
N ASN A 100 -22.50 -2.79 33.05
CA ASN A 100 -22.23 -1.35 32.98
C ASN A 100 -22.42 -0.75 31.57
N LEU A 101 -22.85 -1.56 30.59
CA LEU A 101 -22.96 -1.14 29.21
C LEU A 101 -24.08 -0.11 29.01
N LYS A 102 -23.71 1.11 28.60
CA LYS A 102 -24.62 2.24 28.36
C LYS A 102 -24.92 2.46 26.88
N LYS A 103 -23.93 2.23 26.02
CA LYS A 103 -24.02 2.38 24.56
C LYS A 103 -23.59 1.09 23.87
N LEU A 104 -24.44 0.56 23.02
CA LEU A 104 -24.22 -0.66 22.25
C LEU A 104 -24.55 -0.42 20.77
N ASP A 105 -23.65 -0.77 19.86
CA ASP A 105 -23.93 -0.80 18.41
C ASP A 105 -23.57 -2.19 17.87
N LEU A 106 -24.56 -2.87 17.30
CA LEU A 106 -24.46 -4.22 16.75
C LEU A 106 -24.86 -4.29 15.27
N VAL A 107 -24.94 -3.15 14.57
CA VAL A 107 -25.48 -3.08 13.18
C VAL A 107 -24.73 -4.00 12.22
N GLN A 108 -23.40 -4.04 12.31
CA GLN A 108 -22.53 -4.86 11.47
C GLN A 108 -22.24 -6.21 12.13
N THR A 109 -23.28 -6.89 12.62
CA THR A 109 -23.16 -8.22 13.20
C THR A 109 -24.29 -9.14 12.75
N ASN A 110 -24.18 -10.43 13.07
CA ASN A 110 -25.24 -11.43 12.93
C ASN A 110 -26.24 -11.45 14.11
N PHE A 111 -26.33 -10.39 14.92
CA PHE A 111 -27.25 -10.33 16.07
C PHE A 111 -28.73 -10.46 15.67
N THR A 112 -29.47 -11.29 16.39
CA THR A 112 -30.91 -11.53 16.15
C THR A 112 -31.76 -11.51 17.41
N ASP A 113 -31.30 -12.04 18.55
CA ASP A 113 -32.13 -12.21 19.74
C ASP A 113 -32.11 -11.01 20.69
N CYS A 114 -33.20 -10.24 20.72
CA CYS A 114 -33.32 -9.07 21.60
C CYS A 114 -33.41 -9.43 23.09
N ALA A 115 -33.65 -10.69 23.48
CA ALA A 115 -33.75 -11.10 24.88
C ALA A 115 -32.48 -10.76 25.69
N TYR A 116 -31.29 -10.79 25.08
CA TYR A 116 -30.05 -10.39 25.74
C TYR A 116 -30.07 -8.94 26.23
N LEU A 117 -30.83 -8.06 25.59
CA LEU A 117 -30.88 -6.64 25.94
C LEU A 117 -31.58 -6.40 27.27
N THR A 118 -32.46 -7.30 27.72
CA THR A 118 -33.09 -7.18 29.05
C THR A 118 -32.11 -7.39 30.19
N GLN A 119 -30.93 -7.96 29.90
CA GLN A 119 -29.87 -8.24 30.86
C GLN A 119 -28.91 -7.05 31.08
N LEU A 120 -29.13 -5.93 30.37
CA LEU A 120 -28.30 -4.73 30.37
C LEU A 120 -28.99 -3.56 31.10
N PRO A 121 -28.92 -3.49 32.44
CA PRO A 121 -29.69 -2.52 33.21
C PRO A 121 -29.24 -1.06 33.02
N ALA A 122 -28.00 -0.84 32.58
CA ALA A 122 -27.43 0.49 32.35
C ALA A 122 -27.62 1.01 30.93
N LEU A 123 -28.26 0.24 30.03
CA LEU A 123 -28.34 0.56 28.61
C LEU A 123 -29.21 1.81 28.39
N THR A 124 -28.64 2.79 27.70
CA THR A 124 -29.31 4.08 27.36
C THR A 124 -29.43 4.29 25.86
N PHE A 125 -28.62 3.59 25.07
CA PHE A 125 -28.61 3.68 23.61
C PHE A 125 -28.23 2.33 23.00
N VAL A 126 -28.99 1.89 22.01
CA VAL A 126 -28.68 0.69 21.24
C VAL A 126 -28.96 0.89 19.75
N ARG A 127 -28.00 0.48 18.92
CA ARG A 127 -28.17 0.34 17.46
C ARG A 127 -28.17 -1.13 17.08
N LEU A 128 -29.20 -1.55 16.36
CA LEU A 128 -29.43 -2.95 16.01
C LEU A 128 -29.46 -3.14 14.48
N PRO A 129 -29.21 -4.37 14.00
CA PRO A 129 -29.52 -4.76 12.63
C PRO A 129 -31.00 -4.52 12.28
N ALA A 130 -31.33 -4.70 11.00
CA ALA A 130 -32.68 -4.51 10.47
C ALA A 130 -33.74 -5.22 11.34
N GLN A 131 -34.81 -4.50 11.70
CA GLN A 131 -35.84 -4.99 12.61
C GLN A 131 -36.47 -6.32 12.16
N SER A 132 -36.55 -6.58 10.86
CA SER A 132 -37.05 -7.82 10.27
C SER A 132 -36.22 -9.07 10.60
N ARG A 133 -34.95 -8.90 11.02
CA ARG A 133 -34.04 -10.00 11.40
C ARG A 133 -34.11 -10.33 12.89
N LEU A 134 -34.81 -9.52 13.68
CA LEU A 134 -34.80 -9.60 15.13
C LEU A 134 -35.90 -10.53 15.63
N VAL A 135 -35.54 -11.41 16.56
CA VAL A 135 -36.47 -12.20 17.36
C VAL A 135 -36.58 -11.60 18.77
N ASN A 136 -37.68 -11.93 19.46
CA ASN A 136 -38.00 -11.36 20.77
C ASN A 136 -38.09 -9.82 20.79
N ALA A 137 -38.34 -9.18 19.64
CA ALA A 137 -38.34 -7.72 19.49
C ALA A 137 -39.36 -6.98 20.40
N GLN A 138 -40.37 -7.67 20.93
CA GLN A 138 -41.31 -7.10 21.91
C GLN A 138 -40.62 -6.50 23.13
N VAL A 139 -39.43 -7.00 23.51
CA VAL A 139 -38.68 -6.48 24.66
C VAL A 139 -38.18 -5.05 24.43
N LEU A 140 -37.98 -4.64 23.18
CA LEU A 140 -37.47 -3.31 22.83
C LEU A 140 -38.40 -2.20 23.33
N ALA A 141 -39.71 -2.44 23.37
CA ALA A 141 -40.69 -1.49 23.89
C ALA A 141 -40.57 -1.25 25.41
N SER A 142 -39.95 -2.18 26.13
CA SER A 142 -39.74 -2.09 27.58
C SER A 142 -38.38 -1.49 27.97
N LEU A 143 -37.46 -1.32 27.01
CA LEU A 143 -36.13 -0.79 27.28
C LEU A 143 -36.20 0.71 27.58
N ARG A 144 -35.45 1.14 28.60
CA ARG A 144 -35.20 2.56 28.89
C ARG A 144 -34.03 3.12 28.07
N ALA A 145 -33.94 2.71 26.81
CA ALA A 145 -32.86 3.05 25.89
C ALA A 145 -33.42 3.62 24.58
N LYS A 146 -32.70 4.57 23.98
CA LYS A 146 -32.97 4.97 22.59
C LYS A 146 -32.57 3.81 21.68
N VAL A 147 -33.51 3.31 20.90
CA VAL A 147 -33.30 2.24 19.93
C VAL A 147 -33.26 2.83 18.53
N GLU A 148 -32.22 2.48 17.78
CA GLU A 148 -32.06 2.81 16.37
C GLU A 148 -31.82 1.52 15.59
N PHE A 149 -32.34 1.47 14.35
CA PHE A 149 -32.13 0.34 13.45
C PHE A 149 -31.36 0.82 12.23
N ALA A 150 -30.46 -0.02 11.74
CA ALA A 150 -29.84 0.16 10.44
C ALA A 150 -29.70 -1.21 9.77
N GLU A 151 -29.76 -1.22 8.45
CA GLU A 151 -29.44 -2.42 7.69
C GLU A 151 -27.94 -2.69 7.77
N THR A 152 -27.58 -3.97 7.86
CA THR A 152 -26.20 -4.40 7.59
C THR A 152 -25.92 -4.06 6.13
N THR A 153 -25.07 -3.08 5.89
CA THR A 153 -24.69 -2.67 4.53
C THR A 153 -23.68 -3.66 3.96
N THR A 154 -24.13 -4.84 3.56
CA THR A 154 -23.40 -5.69 2.62
C THR A 154 -23.80 -5.27 1.22
N TYR A 155 -23.03 -4.39 0.60
CA TYR A 155 -23.29 -4.06 -0.78
C TYR A 155 -22.67 -5.14 -1.65
N ASP A 156 -23.52 -6.03 -2.16
CA ASP A 156 -23.18 -6.90 -3.27
C ASP A 156 -23.02 -6.01 -4.52
N TYR A 157 -21.76 -5.76 -4.87
CA TYR A 157 -21.37 -5.05 -6.08
C TYR A 157 -20.82 -6.06 -7.08
N PRO A 158 -21.15 -5.94 -8.38
CA PRO A 158 -20.60 -6.81 -9.43
C PRO A 158 -19.12 -6.49 -9.65
N ILE A 159 -18.25 -7.01 -8.78
CA ILE A 159 -16.87 -6.52 -8.62
C ILE A 159 -15.99 -6.85 -9.82
N GLU A 160 -16.22 -8.01 -10.44
CA GLU A 160 -15.51 -8.44 -11.65
C GLU A 160 -15.88 -7.57 -12.86
N GLU A 161 -17.15 -7.21 -13.01
CA GLU A 161 -17.63 -6.31 -14.05
C GLU A 161 -17.17 -4.87 -13.80
N ILE A 162 -17.07 -4.43 -12.55
CA ILE A 162 -16.47 -3.15 -12.18
C ILE A 162 -14.99 -3.12 -12.57
N ALA A 163 -14.22 -4.17 -12.25
CA ALA A 163 -12.82 -4.29 -12.66
C ALA A 163 -12.69 -4.22 -14.19
N SER A 164 -13.53 -4.97 -14.90
CA SER A 164 -13.57 -4.99 -16.37
C SER A 164 -13.92 -3.63 -16.97
N PHE A 165 -14.90 -2.93 -16.37
CA PHE A 165 -15.25 -1.57 -16.77
C PHE A 165 -14.06 -0.62 -16.61
N VAL A 166 -13.37 -0.65 -15.47
CA VAL A 166 -12.18 0.20 -15.22
C VAL A 166 -11.08 -0.12 -16.23
N LYS A 167 -10.79 -1.41 -16.47
CA LYS A 167 -9.82 -1.86 -17.48
C LYS A 167 -10.18 -1.33 -18.87
N GLN A 168 -11.44 -1.45 -19.29
CA GLN A 168 -11.90 -0.98 -20.60
C GLN A 168 -11.75 0.54 -20.77
N GLN A 169 -12.09 1.32 -19.74
CA GLN A 169 -12.05 2.78 -19.80
C GLN A 169 -10.63 3.36 -19.70
N THR A 170 -9.68 2.60 -19.15
CA THR A 170 -8.36 3.13 -18.77
C THR A 170 -7.18 2.41 -19.40
N ARG A 171 -7.45 1.43 -20.28
CA ARG A 171 -6.43 0.66 -20.98
C ARG A 171 -5.44 1.59 -21.68
N LYS A 172 -4.18 1.49 -21.25
CA LYS A 172 -3.06 2.26 -21.79
C LYS A 172 -2.00 1.29 -22.33
N ALA A 173 -1.59 1.50 -23.57
CA ALA A 173 -0.46 0.77 -24.14
C ALA A 173 0.83 1.30 -23.51
N ALA A 174 1.58 0.40 -22.88
CA ALA A 174 2.78 0.70 -22.11
C ALA A 174 3.87 -0.34 -22.40
N TYR A 175 5.02 -0.21 -21.76
CA TYR A 175 6.10 -1.17 -21.80
C TYR A 175 6.42 -1.65 -20.40
N ALA A 176 6.43 -2.97 -20.19
CA ALA A 176 6.95 -3.57 -18.97
C ALA A 176 8.47 -3.73 -19.08
N LEU A 177 9.16 -3.49 -17.97
CA LEU A 177 10.59 -3.73 -17.84
C LEU A 177 10.76 -4.90 -16.87
N THR A 178 11.21 -6.05 -17.39
CA THR A 178 11.33 -7.28 -16.63
C THR A 178 12.79 -7.58 -16.34
N LEU A 179 13.12 -7.83 -15.08
CA LEU A 179 14.49 -8.12 -14.64
C LEU A 179 14.93 -9.49 -15.14
N GLN A 180 16.12 -9.55 -15.73
CA GLN A 180 16.83 -10.79 -16.04
C GLN A 180 17.78 -11.13 -14.88
N LYS A 181 17.22 -11.73 -13.82
CA LYS A 181 17.97 -12.10 -12.61
C LYS A 181 19.07 -13.13 -12.94
N GLY A 182 20.24 -12.97 -12.33
CA GLY A 182 21.39 -13.88 -12.52
C GLY A 182 22.25 -13.60 -13.76
N THR A 183 21.94 -12.57 -14.55
CA THR A 183 22.80 -12.11 -15.67
C THR A 183 23.35 -10.73 -15.37
N ALA A 184 24.68 -10.61 -15.30
CA ALA A 184 25.31 -9.30 -15.16
C ALA A 184 25.08 -8.47 -16.44
N PRO A 185 24.57 -7.23 -16.33
CA PRO A 185 24.34 -6.40 -17.50
C PRO A 185 25.66 -5.94 -18.13
N ASP A 186 25.72 -5.96 -19.46
CA ASP A 186 26.81 -5.33 -20.20
C ASP A 186 26.66 -3.79 -20.21
N LEU A 187 27.71 -3.06 -20.59
CA LEU A 187 27.76 -1.60 -20.69
C LEU A 187 26.57 -1.02 -21.46
N PHE A 188 26.18 -1.69 -22.56
CA PHE A 188 25.16 -1.21 -23.49
C PHE A 188 23.77 -1.80 -23.28
N ASP A 189 23.58 -2.66 -22.29
CA ASP A 189 22.25 -3.22 -22.02
C ASP A 189 21.34 -2.17 -21.38
N SER A 190 20.03 -2.33 -21.61
CA SER A 190 19.05 -1.73 -20.72
C SER A 190 19.20 -2.37 -19.33
N LYS A 191 19.35 -1.57 -18.29
CA LYS A 191 19.67 -2.05 -16.94
C LYS A 191 19.20 -1.09 -15.85
N PHE A 192 19.07 -1.59 -14.63
CA PHE A 192 19.05 -0.75 -13.42
C PHE A 192 20.37 -0.94 -12.66
N GLY A 193 20.90 0.17 -12.15
CA GLY A 193 22.22 0.20 -11.50
C GLY A 193 23.40 -0.16 -12.40
N GLY A 194 24.57 -0.34 -11.78
CA GLY A 194 25.79 -0.79 -12.45
C GLY A 194 26.54 0.31 -13.21
N LEU A 195 27.50 -0.12 -14.03
CA LEU A 195 28.36 0.80 -14.78
C LEU A 195 27.59 1.45 -15.95
N PRO A 196 27.54 2.78 -16.06
CA PRO A 196 26.86 3.47 -17.16
C PRO A 196 27.66 3.42 -18.45
N TYR A 197 26.95 3.35 -19.59
CA TYR A 197 27.54 3.82 -20.84
C TYR A 197 27.84 5.32 -20.73
N TRP A 198 29.03 5.78 -21.10
CA TRP A 198 29.33 7.21 -21.13
C TRP A 198 30.38 7.51 -22.20
N LYS A 199 30.24 8.63 -22.91
CA LYS A 199 31.29 9.05 -23.86
C LYS A 199 32.42 9.75 -23.11
N PRO A 200 33.69 9.30 -23.21
CA PRO A 200 34.78 9.87 -22.42
C PRO A 200 35.04 11.38 -22.61
N ASP A 201 34.61 11.95 -23.74
CA ASP A 201 34.73 13.37 -24.07
C ASP A 201 33.57 14.24 -23.52
N MET A 202 32.53 13.63 -22.97
CA MET A 202 31.40 14.33 -22.34
C MET A 202 31.62 14.52 -20.84
N GLN A 203 31.27 15.71 -20.33
CA GLN A 203 31.27 15.97 -18.89
C GLN A 203 30.23 15.09 -18.19
N TYR A 204 30.69 14.21 -17.30
CA TYR A 204 29.83 13.32 -16.51
C TYR A 204 28.88 14.11 -15.59
N PRO A 205 27.63 13.67 -15.38
CA PRO A 205 26.68 14.36 -14.53
C PRO A 205 27.17 14.47 -13.09
N VAL A 206 27.09 15.68 -12.55
CA VAL A 206 27.39 16.00 -11.16
C VAL A 206 26.19 16.67 -10.51
N ASP A 207 26.05 16.46 -9.21
CA ASP A 207 25.04 17.14 -8.37
C ASP A 207 25.41 18.60 -8.07
N ARG A 208 24.56 19.29 -7.30
CA ARG A 208 24.78 20.68 -6.88
C ARG A 208 26.08 20.93 -6.12
N THR A 209 26.70 19.88 -5.55
CA THR A 209 27.98 19.96 -4.83
C THR A 209 29.18 19.65 -5.73
N GLY A 210 28.94 19.21 -6.96
CA GLY A 210 29.97 18.77 -7.90
C GLY A 210 30.36 17.30 -7.77
N ARG A 211 29.66 16.50 -6.94
CA ARG A 211 29.90 15.06 -6.82
C ARG A 211 29.26 14.33 -8.00
N LYS A 212 29.97 13.34 -8.56
CA LYS A 212 29.46 12.51 -9.66
C LYS A 212 28.22 11.74 -9.23
N MET A 213 27.19 11.75 -10.08
CA MET A 213 25.93 11.04 -9.82
C MET A 213 26.04 9.54 -10.13
N LEU A 214 25.23 8.75 -9.43
CA LEU A 214 25.11 7.30 -9.63
C LEU A 214 24.04 6.98 -10.69
N LEU A 215 24.32 6.00 -11.55
CA LEU A 215 23.33 5.50 -12.51
C LEU A 215 22.23 4.73 -11.79
N LEU A 216 21.00 5.22 -11.88
CA LEU A 216 19.81 4.52 -11.40
C LEU A 216 19.29 3.55 -12.47
N ALA A 217 19.12 4.02 -13.70
CA ALA A 217 18.61 3.22 -14.81
C ALA A 217 19.14 3.70 -16.16
N GLN A 218 19.24 2.78 -17.12
CA GLN A 218 19.62 3.04 -18.50
C GLN A 218 18.74 2.22 -19.43
N ILE A 219 18.26 2.83 -20.52
CA ILE A 219 17.42 2.21 -21.54
C ILE A 219 18.06 2.39 -22.91
N ASN A 220 18.45 1.28 -23.55
CA ASN A 220 19.02 1.28 -24.89
C ASN A 220 17.93 1.07 -25.94
N PHE A 221 17.57 2.14 -26.65
CA PHE A 221 16.56 2.11 -27.70
C PHE A 221 17.08 1.53 -29.02
N ASP A 222 18.40 1.42 -29.24
CA ASP A 222 18.92 0.66 -30.39
C ASP A 222 18.61 -0.84 -30.27
N ARG A 223 18.38 -1.32 -29.03
CA ARG A 223 18.13 -2.73 -28.71
C ARG A 223 16.70 -3.01 -28.24
N ALA A 224 15.85 -1.99 -28.11
CA ALA A 224 14.48 -2.13 -27.61
C ALA A 224 13.45 -1.95 -28.74
N ALA A 225 12.51 -2.88 -28.85
CA ALA A 225 11.40 -2.77 -29.79
C ALA A 225 10.25 -1.95 -29.17
N VAL A 226 10.24 -0.64 -29.43
CA VAL A 226 9.23 0.31 -28.93
C VAL A 226 8.59 1.11 -30.07
N ASP A 227 7.41 1.67 -29.85
CA ASP A 227 6.70 2.51 -30.81
C ASP A 227 7.13 3.99 -30.73
N GLU A 228 6.67 4.79 -31.68
CA GLU A 228 7.09 6.18 -31.91
C GLU A 228 6.88 7.14 -30.74
N ARG A 229 6.14 6.74 -29.70
CA ARG A 229 6.01 7.53 -28.46
C ARG A 229 7.30 7.58 -27.66
N LEU A 230 8.21 6.63 -27.89
CA LEU A 230 9.55 6.59 -27.29
C LEU A 230 10.62 6.78 -28.38
N PRO A 231 11.84 7.21 -28.00
CA PRO A 231 12.95 7.23 -28.93
C PRO A 231 13.15 5.88 -29.61
N GLN A 232 13.47 5.92 -30.90
CA GLN A 232 13.66 4.70 -31.73
C GLN A 232 15.12 4.25 -31.82
N GLN A 233 16.02 4.99 -31.17
CA GLN A 233 17.46 4.77 -31.14
C GLN A 233 18.06 5.53 -29.96
N GLY A 234 19.33 5.28 -29.66
CA GLY A 234 20.09 5.97 -28.64
C GLY A 234 19.90 5.39 -27.24
N MET A 235 20.45 6.09 -26.26
CA MET A 235 20.47 5.68 -24.85
C MET A 235 19.83 6.75 -23.98
N LEU A 236 18.82 6.38 -23.19
CA LEU A 236 18.24 7.23 -22.16
C LEU A 236 18.72 6.77 -20.78
N GLN A 237 19.24 7.68 -19.98
CA GLN A 237 19.84 7.38 -18.68
C GLN A 237 19.26 8.26 -17.59
N PHE A 238 19.13 7.69 -16.40
CA PHE A 238 18.62 8.31 -15.19
C PHE A 238 19.68 8.19 -14.11
N PHE A 239 20.10 9.32 -13.56
CA PHE A 239 21.13 9.42 -12.53
C PHE A 239 20.56 10.09 -11.29
N ILE A 240 21.07 9.72 -10.12
CA ILE A 240 20.72 10.33 -8.83
C ILE A 240 21.98 10.78 -8.08
N ALA A 241 21.85 11.86 -7.32
CA ALA A 241 22.88 12.28 -6.38
C ALA A 241 23.01 11.27 -5.23
N LEU A 242 24.23 11.13 -4.72
CA LEU A 242 24.53 10.36 -3.51
C LEU A 242 24.49 11.31 -2.33
N ASP A 243 23.27 11.61 -1.85
CA ASP A 243 23.06 12.49 -0.71
C ASP A 243 23.73 11.89 0.54
N GLU A 244 24.16 12.74 1.47
CA GLU A 244 24.64 12.32 2.79
C GLU A 244 23.48 12.02 3.74
N VAL A 245 22.27 12.48 3.39
CA VAL A 245 21.03 12.12 4.09
C VAL A 245 20.50 10.82 3.53
N ASP A 246 20.60 9.78 4.35
CA ASP A 246 20.05 8.44 4.11
C ASP A 246 18.57 8.52 3.67
N GLY A 247 18.23 7.70 2.67
CA GLY A 247 16.86 7.54 2.22
C GLY A 247 16.27 8.72 1.47
N THR A 248 17.07 9.57 0.81
CA THR A 248 16.54 10.63 -0.10
C THR A 248 16.62 10.23 -1.57
N TYR A 249 17.64 9.46 -1.96
CA TYR A 249 17.86 8.94 -3.31
C TYR A 249 17.79 10.02 -4.42
N GLY A 250 18.32 11.21 -4.14
CA GLY A 250 18.36 12.35 -5.08
C GLY A 250 17.02 13.06 -5.28
N TYR A 251 16.01 12.78 -4.46
CA TYR A 251 14.72 13.47 -4.48
C TYR A 251 14.79 14.80 -3.74
N ASP A 252 14.28 15.86 -4.38
CA ASP A 252 14.13 17.20 -3.81
C ASP A 252 12.65 17.56 -3.86
N ASP A 253 11.98 17.57 -2.70
CA ASP A 253 10.55 17.85 -2.60
C ASP A 253 10.21 19.31 -2.90
N ALA A 254 11.14 20.22 -2.66
CA ALA A 254 10.99 21.65 -2.93
C ALA A 254 11.17 21.98 -4.42
N ALA A 255 11.93 21.15 -5.15
CA ALA A 255 12.19 21.32 -6.57
C ALA A 255 12.23 19.99 -7.34
N PRO A 256 11.11 19.24 -7.42
CA PRO A 256 11.09 17.87 -7.93
C PRO A 256 11.31 17.76 -9.45
N ASP A 257 11.31 18.88 -10.17
CA ASP A 257 11.66 18.97 -11.59
C ASP A 257 13.00 19.68 -11.87
N SER A 258 13.75 19.99 -10.81
CA SER A 258 15.12 20.51 -10.90
C SER A 258 16.12 19.36 -10.97
N GLN A 259 16.86 19.27 -12.07
CA GLN A 259 17.87 18.23 -12.28
C GLN A 259 19.20 18.53 -11.58
N GLU A 260 19.16 19.11 -10.38
CA GLU A 260 20.33 19.35 -9.54
C GLU A 260 20.68 18.14 -8.67
N MET A 261 19.67 17.39 -8.21
CA MET A 261 19.83 16.20 -7.36
C MET A 261 19.58 14.88 -8.10
N PHE A 262 19.10 14.96 -9.35
CA PHE A 262 19.02 13.85 -10.29
C PHE A 262 19.34 14.37 -11.69
N ARG A 263 19.57 13.49 -12.67
CA ARG A 263 19.77 13.91 -14.07
C ARG A 263 19.21 12.87 -15.03
N VAL A 264 18.52 13.34 -16.05
CA VAL A 264 18.04 12.55 -17.18
C VAL A 264 18.79 12.98 -18.43
N ILE A 265 19.49 12.04 -19.05
CA ILE A 265 20.36 12.30 -20.20
C ILE A 265 19.99 11.36 -21.33
N TYR A 266 19.77 11.94 -22.51
CA TYR A 266 19.54 11.19 -23.73
C TYR A 266 20.73 11.37 -24.68
N HIS A 267 21.39 10.27 -25.00
CA HIS A 267 22.38 10.19 -26.06
C HIS A 267 21.69 9.71 -27.34
N GLU A 268 21.55 10.59 -28.32
CA GLU A 268 20.89 10.25 -29.58
C GLU A 268 21.61 9.14 -30.37
N THR A 269 22.92 8.98 -30.13
CA THR A 269 23.75 7.93 -30.73
C THR A 269 24.60 7.23 -29.67
N VAL A 270 24.65 5.89 -29.75
CA VAL A 270 25.48 5.04 -28.91
C VAL A 270 26.78 4.70 -29.65
N ASP A 271 27.91 4.99 -29.02
CA ASP A 271 29.22 4.56 -29.48
C ASP A 271 29.59 3.22 -28.84
N TYR A 272 29.46 2.16 -29.62
CA TYR A 272 29.76 0.78 -29.18
C TYR A 272 31.27 0.47 -29.10
N ALA A 273 32.14 1.42 -29.43
CA ALA A 273 33.58 1.27 -29.24
C ALA A 273 34.04 1.58 -27.80
N VAL A 274 33.21 2.28 -27.01
CA VAL A 274 33.52 2.60 -25.61
C VAL A 274 33.71 1.32 -24.80
N THR A 275 34.78 1.26 -24.01
CA THR A 275 35.09 0.07 -23.19
C THR A 275 34.77 0.28 -21.71
N GLN A 276 34.56 -0.81 -20.98
CA GLN A 276 34.34 -0.74 -19.53
C GLN A 276 35.55 -0.14 -18.79
N GLU A 277 36.77 -0.41 -19.25
CA GLU A 277 38.00 0.15 -18.67
C GLU A 277 38.07 1.67 -18.80
N GLU A 278 37.53 2.25 -19.88
CA GLU A 278 37.48 3.71 -20.04
C GLU A 278 36.54 4.33 -19.01
N ILE A 279 35.38 3.73 -18.78
CA ILE A 279 34.42 4.22 -17.78
C ILE A 279 34.95 4.04 -16.36
N LEU A 280 35.60 2.92 -16.05
CA LEU A 280 36.18 2.69 -14.72
C LEU A 280 37.25 3.73 -14.38
N LYS A 281 38.06 4.18 -15.36
CA LYS A 281 39.03 5.28 -15.17
C LYS A 281 38.38 6.62 -14.85
N MET A 282 37.10 6.78 -15.15
CA MET A 282 36.36 7.98 -14.79
C MET A 282 35.98 8.00 -13.31
N GLU A 283 36.24 6.96 -12.52
CA GLU A 283 35.93 6.89 -11.08
C GLU A 283 34.48 7.32 -10.79
N VAL A 284 33.55 6.75 -11.55
CA VAL A 284 32.11 6.97 -11.36
C VAL A 284 31.60 6.07 -10.23
N PRO A 285 30.63 6.53 -9.42
CA PRO A 285 30.02 5.66 -8.42
C PRO A 285 29.25 4.53 -9.09
N VAL A 286 29.35 3.33 -8.53
CA VAL A 286 28.67 2.13 -9.02
C VAL A 286 27.86 1.52 -7.90
N SER A 287 26.61 1.17 -8.19
CA SER A 287 25.62 0.75 -7.20
C SER A 287 25.96 -0.54 -6.44
N SER A 288 26.90 -1.34 -6.96
CA SER A 288 27.41 -2.54 -6.31
C SER A 288 28.56 -2.29 -5.32
N ASP A 289 28.99 -1.04 -5.15
CA ASP A 289 29.98 -0.67 -4.12
C ASP A 289 29.34 -0.73 -2.73
N PRO A 290 29.82 -1.60 -1.81
CA PRO A 290 29.26 -1.71 -0.47
C PRO A 290 29.31 -0.39 0.33
N ALA A 291 30.21 0.53 0.01
CA ALA A 291 30.27 1.83 0.66
C ALA A 291 29.10 2.76 0.29
N LEU A 292 28.33 2.40 -0.74
CA LEU A 292 27.20 3.17 -1.24
C LEU A 292 25.84 2.52 -0.93
N GLU A 293 25.81 1.39 -0.22
CA GLU A 293 24.60 0.59 0.02
C GLU A 293 23.43 1.41 0.58
N ASP A 294 23.69 2.30 1.54
CA ASP A 294 22.69 3.17 2.16
C ASP A 294 22.31 4.38 1.27
N LEU A 295 23.08 4.66 0.22
CA LEU A 295 22.94 5.86 -0.63
C LEU A 295 22.25 5.58 -1.97
N THR A 296 21.95 4.32 -2.25
CA THR A 296 21.33 3.87 -3.51
C THR A 296 20.13 2.99 -3.21
N PRO A 297 19.02 3.15 -3.97
CA PRO A 297 17.91 2.21 -3.87
C PRO A 297 18.22 0.91 -4.61
N VAL A 298 19.27 0.83 -5.43
CA VAL A 298 19.63 -0.36 -6.23
C VAL A 298 20.94 -0.95 -5.72
N TRP A 299 20.92 -2.18 -5.18
CA TRP A 299 22.11 -2.82 -4.61
C TRP A 299 22.80 -3.79 -5.57
N LYS A 300 22.01 -4.41 -6.45
CA LYS A 300 22.52 -5.35 -7.44
C LYS A 300 22.16 -4.85 -8.84
N PRO A 301 23.12 -4.70 -9.76
CA PRO A 301 22.80 -4.33 -11.12
C PRO A 301 22.16 -5.51 -11.86
N PHE A 302 21.15 -5.23 -12.67
CA PHE A 302 20.51 -6.26 -13.49
C PHE A 302 20.06 -5.70 -14.83
N ARG A 303 20.20 -6.54 -15.85
CA ARG A 303 19.64 -6.29 -17.16
C ARG A 303 18.11 -6.32 -17.11
N VAL A 304 17.49 -5.48 -17.92
CA VAL A 304 16.03 -5.48 -18.11
C VAL A 304 15.68 -5.72 -19.58
N ASP A 305 14.68 -6.56 -19.79
CA ASP A 305 14.04 -6.70 -21.11
C ASP A 305 12.78 -5.86 -21.16
N ILE A 306 12.51 -5.29 -22.33
CA ILE A 306 11.42 -4.33 -22.56
C ILE A 306 10.41 -4.97 -23.49
N ALA A 307 9.17 -5.11 -23.02
CA ALA A 307 8.10 -5.72 -23.80
C ALA A 307 6.78 -4.92 -23.71
N PRO A 308 5.98 -4.85 -24.78
CA PRO A 308 4.67 -4.22 -24.72
C PRO A 308 3.77 -4.87 -23.66
N ARG A 309 3.08 -4.04 -22.86
CA ARG A 309 2.09 -4.47 -21.87
C ARG A 309 0.93 -3.47 -21.83
N ALA A 310 -0.30 -3.96 -21.75
CA ALA A 310 -1.44 -3.12 -21.44
C ALA A 310 -1.50 -2.89 -19.92
N LEU A 311 -1.51 -1.63 -19.49
CA LEU A 311 -1.68 -1.24 -18.09
C LEU A 311 -2.98 -0.43 -17.92
N TYR A 312 -3.44 -0.34 -16.68
CA TYR A 312 -4.72 0.27 -16.31
C TYR A 312 -4.51 1.17 -15.10
N ILE A 313 -5.51 1.99 -14.79
CA ILE A 313 -5.54 2.71 -13.52
C ILE A 313 -5.73 1.71 -12.37
N ASN A 314 -4.85 1.80 -11.36
CA ASN A 314 -4.94 1.06 -10.11
C ASN A 314 -5.84 1.77 -9.07
N THR A 315 -6.07 1.14 -7.93
CA THR A 315 -6.92 1.64 -6.84
C THR A 315 -6.38 2.90 -6.14
N ALA A 316 -5.06 3.10 -6.14
CA ALA A 316 -4.38 4.24 -5.52
C ALA A 316 -4.39 5.52 -6.40
N ASP A 317 -4.74 5.42 -7.69
CA ASP A 317 -4.87 6.60 -8.55
C ASP A 317 -6.08 7.44 -8.14
N ARG A 318 -5.90 8.75 -7.98
CA ARG A 318 -6.96 9.72 -7.64
C ARG A 318 -8.21 9.68 -8.54
N ARG A 319 -8.12 9.12 -9.74
CA ARG A 319 -9.25 8.97 -10.68
C ARG A 319 -10.08 7.72 -10.41
N PHE A 320 -9.53 6.74 -9.70
CA PHE A 320 -10.13 5.43 -9.48
C PHE A 320 -11.52 5.53 -8.85
N ASP A 321 -11.69 6.24 -7.74
CA ASP A 321 -12.98 6.35 -7.06
C ASP A 321 -14.08 6.94 -7.96
N LYS A 322 -13.72 7.87 -8.85
CA LYS A 322 -14.68 8.40 -9.83
C LYS A 322 -15.07 7.31 -10.82
N LEU A 323 -14.12 6.56 -11.36
CA LEU A 323 -14.36 5.47 -12.31
C LEU A 323 -15.17 4.35 -11.67
N PHE A 324 -14.87 3.99 -10.42
CA PHE A 324 -15.61 3.03 -9.64
C PHE A 324 -17.08 3.48 -9.46
N ARG A 325 -17.33 4.73 -9.08
CA ARG A 325 -18.71 5.27 -9.00
C ARG A 325 -19.42 5.30 -10.35
N ASP A 326 -18.70 5.60 -11.43
CA ASP A 326 -19.23 5.58 -12.79
C ASP A 326 -19.58 4.14 -13.23
N ALA A 327 -18.75 3.16 -12.87
CA ALA A 327 -19.00 1.73 -13.09
C ALA A 327 -20.25 1.26 -12.34
N VAL A 328 -20.33 1.51 -11.03
CA VAL A 328 -21.48 1.14 -10.20
C VAL A 328 -22.78 1.75 -10.76
N ARG A 329 -22.76 3.03 -11.13
CA ARG A 329 -23.93 3.70 -11.73
C ARG A 329 -24.35 3.05 -13.03
N THR A 330 -23.37 2.70 -13.88
CA THR A 330 -23.63 2.11 -15.21
C THR A 330 -24.16 0.69 -15.09
N LEU A 331 -23.57 -0.12 -14.20
CA LEU A 331 -23.88 -1.55 -14.06
C LEU A 331 -25.13 -1.81 -13.22
N THR A 332 -25.41 -0.97 -12.22
CA THR A 332 -26.46 -1.24 -11.22
C THR A 332 -27.52 -0.14 -11.11
N GLY A 333 -27.31 1.03 -11.74
CA GLY A 333 -28.16 2.20 -11.56
C GLY A 333 -28.01 2.93 -10.21
N LYS A 334 -27.24 2.38 -9.25
CA LYS A 334 -27.02 2.98 -7.93
C LYS A 334 -26.18 4.26 -8.01
N LYS A 335 -26.50 5.26 -7.18
CA LYS A 335 -25.77 6.54 -7.08
C LYS A 335 -25.09 6.64 -5.72
N LEU A 336 -23.76 6.60 -5.73
CA LEU A 336 -22.92 6.58 -4.52
C LEU A 336 -22.46 7.98 -4.03
N GLY A 337 -22.91 9.05 -4.66
CA GLY A 337 -22.48 10.41 -4.31
C GLY A 337 -20.96 10.59 -4.37
N LYS A 338 -20.34 10.97 -3.26
CA LYS A 338 -18.87 11.17 -3.12
C LYS A 338 -18.19 10.05 -2.31
N GLN A 339 -18.86 8.93 -2.06
CA GLN A 339 -18.28 7.82 -1.30
C GLN A 339 -17.07 7.23 -2.03
N LEU A 340 -16.06 6.82 -1.26
CA LEU A 340 -14.86 6.14 -1.76
C LEU A 340 -15.13 4.64 -1.85
N ALA A 341 -14.47 3.94 -2.78
CA ALA A 341 -14.56 2.49 -2.92
C ALA A 341 -14.12 1.79 -1.63
N TYR A 342 -13.07 2.31 -0.98
CA TYR A 342 -12.56 1.79 0.29
C TYR A 342 -13.59 1.89 1.43
N ASP A 343 -14.48 2.89 1.42
CA ASP A 343 -15.44 3.07 2.52
C ASP A 343 -16.66 2.15 2.37
N ILE A 344 -16.91 1.61 1.17
CA ILE A 344 -18.17 0.92 0.86
C ILE A 344 -18.03 -0.53 0.45
N LEU A 345 -16.89 -0.90 -0.14
CA LEU A 345 -16.63 -2.28 -0.55
C LEU A 345 -16.28 -3.09 0.68
N THR A 346 -16.54 -4.40 0.66
CA THR A 346 -15.91 -5.28 1.64
C THR A 346 -14.40 -5.25 1.47
N ARG A 347 -13.65 -5.73 2.48
CA ARG A 347 -12.20 -5.91 2.33
C ARG A 347 -11.87 -6.85 1.16
N GLU A 348 -12.60 -7.95 1.03
CA GLU A 348 -12.37 -8.96 -0.01
C GLU A 348 -12.60 -8.39 -1.40
N ASP A 349 -13.67 -7.62 -1.61
CA ASP A 349 -13.95 -6.97 -2.89
C ASP A 349 -12.91 -5.91 -3.26
N TYR A 350 -12.46 -5.14 -2.26
CA TYR A 350 -11.43 -4.12 -2.49
C TYR A 350 -10.09 -4.77 -2.80
N ASP A 351 -9.69 -5.80 -2.03
CA ASP A 351 -8.46 -6.56 -2.27
C ASP A 351 -8.52 -7.26 -3.65
N TYR A 352 -9.70 -7.73 -4.09
CA TYR A 352 -9.89 -8.23 -5.45
C TYR A 352 -9.63 -7.14 -6.50
N LEU A 353 -10.24 -5.96 -6.37
CA LEU A 353 -9.99 -4.84 -7.29
C LEU A 353 -8.52 -4.42 -7.31
N ASP A 354 -7.88 -4.37 -6.14
CA ASP A 354 -6.48 -4.00 -5.99
C ASP A 354 -5.56 -4.96 -6.75
N ASN A 355 -5.79 -6.27 -6.60
CA ASN A 355 -5.06 -7.30 -7.32
C ASN A 355 -5.34 -7.26 -8.83
N GLU A 356 -6.62 -7.17 -9.23
CA GLU A 356 -7.02 -7.22 -10.63
C GLU A 356 -6.60 -5.98 -11.43
N LEU A 357 -6.56 -4.82 -10.78
CA LEU A 357 -6.12 -3.55 -11.36
C LEU A 357 -4.65 -3.25 -11.05
N SER A 358 -3.94 -4.18 -10.41
CA SER A 358 -2.54 -3.99 -10.04
C SER A 358 -1.69 -3.70 -11.27
N CYS A 359 -0.98 -2.58 -11.19
CA CYS A 359 0.06 -2.21 -12.13
C CYS A 359 1.45 -2.34 -11.49
N TYR A 360 1.60 -3.21 -10.50
CA TYR A 360 2.88 -3.49 -9.86
C TYR A 360 3.93 -3.88 -10.90
N GLY A 361 5.14 -3.39 -10.68
CA GLY A 361 6.30 -3.61 -11.51
C GLY A 361 6.72 -2.39 -12.33
N HIS A 362 7.90 -2.52 -12.93
CA HIS A 362 8.55 -1.45 -13.67
C HIS A 362 7.90 -1.24 -15.03
N ASN A 363 7.70 0.02 -15.41
CA ASN A 363 7.11 0.32 -16.70
C ASN A 363 7.50 1.70 -17.26
N MET A 364 7.29 1.86 -18.57
CA MET A 364 7.26 3.14 -19.26
C MET A 364 5.87 3.33 -19.89
N LEU A 365 5.41 4.58 -19.93
CA LEU A 365 4.13 5.01 -20.51
C LEU A 365 2.87 4.42 -19.83
N GLY A 366 3.00 3.76 -18.68
CA GLY A 366 1.86 3.20 -17.93
C GLY A 366 1.00 4.25 -17.22
N ALA A 367 0.11 3.75 -16.36
CA ALA A 367 -0.53 4.56 -15.33
C ALA A 367 0.39 4.57 -14.09
N PRO A 368 0.54 5.71 -13.41
CA PRO A 368 1.42 5.79 -12.26
C PRO A 368 0.87 5.02 -11.07
N TYR A 369 1.78 4.48 -10.28
CA TYR A 369 1.52 3.92 -8.97
C TYR A 369 2.22 4.77 -7.91
N PHE A 370 1.56 4.92 -6.78
CA PHE A 370 2.05 5.61 -5.58
C PHE A 370 1.67 4.74 -4.39
N VAL A 371 2.58 4.57 -3.43
CA VAL A 371 2.25 3.92 -2.16
C VAL A 371 1.43 4.85 -1.28
N GLN A 372 1.71 6.16 -1.34
CA GLN A 372 1.06 7.19 -0.55
C GLN A 372 0.05 7.97 -1.40
N TYR A 373 0.49 9.00 -2.11
CA TYR A 373 -0.38 9.87 -2.93
C TYR A 373 0.36 10.42 -4.14
N ASP A 374 -0.39 10.89 -5.14
CA ASP A 374 0.17 11.50 -6.35
C ASP A 374 0.95 12.78 -5.99
N LEU A 375 2.29 12.69 -5.99
CA LEU A 375 3.21 13.77 -5.60
C LEU A 375 3.33 14.89 -6.65
N ARG A 376 2.68 14.76 -7.82
CA ARG A 376 2.74 15.79 -8.86
C ARG A 376 1.83 16.96 -8.52
N GLU A 377 2.40 18.15 -8.35
CA GLU A 377 1.62 19.39 -8.25
C GLU A 377 0.89 19.72 -9.56
N ASN A 378 1.54 19.47 -10.71
CA ASN A 378 0.99 19.73 -12.04
C ASN A 378 0.91 18.43 -12.89
N PRO A 379 -0.03 17.52 -12.58
CA PRO A 379 -0.15 16.25 -13.28
C PRO A 379 -0.69 16.40 -14.71
N LYS A 380 -1.14 17.60 -15.12
CA LYS A 380 -1.51 17.89 -16.51
C LYS A 380 -0.29 18.20 -17.37
N TYR A 381 0.71 18.88 -16.81
CA TYR A 381 1.97 19.12 -17.51
C TYR A 381 2.81 17.84 -17.56
N TYR A 382 2.94 17.16 -16.42
CA TYR A 382 3.63 15.87 -16.25
C TYR A 382 2.68 14.68 -16.49
N ASP A 383 2.14 14.61 -17.70
CA ASP A 383 1.07 13.68 -18.08
C ASP A 383 1.54 12.25 -18.38
N THR A 384 2.84 12.05 -18.55
CA THR A 384 3.42 10.80 -19.03
C THR A 384 4.40 10.23 -18.02
N VAL A 385 4.18 8.97 -17.61
CA VAL A 385 5.18 8.18 -16.88
C VAL A 385 6.31 7.86 -17.86
N LEU A 386 7.45 8.52 -17.68
CA LEU A 386 8.66 8.24 -18.46
C LEU A 386 9.27 6.91 -18.01
N LEU A 387 9.40 6.70 -16.69
CA LEU A 387 9.88 5.47 -16.08
C LEU A 387 9.30 5.32 -14.67
N GLN A 388 8.85 4.12 -14.32
CA GLN A 388 8.44 3.75 -12.97
C GLN A 388 9.27 2.57 -12.48
N LEU A 389 9.80 2.64 -11.26
CA LEU A 389 10.66 1.64 -10.65
C LEU A 389 10.09 1.21 -9.30
N HIS A 390 9.60 -0.02 -9.20
CA HIS A 390 9.13 -0.61 -7.92
C HIS A 390 10.30 -1.14 -7.11
N SER A 391 10.11 -1.33 -5.81
CA SER A 391 11.04 -2.16 -5.02
C SER A 391 11.03 -3.62 -5.53
N GLU A 392 12.18 -4.28 -5.50
CA GLU A 392 12.39 -5.68 -5.86
C GLU A 392 12.99 -6.40 -4.66
N LEU A 393 12.11 -6.67 -3.69
CA LEU A 393 12.40 -7.42 -2.47
C LEU A 393 12.14 -8.92 -2.72
N GLY A 394 13.09 -9.75 -2.35
CA GLY A 394 13.05 -11.19 -2.65
C GLY A 394 13.14 -12.03 -1.38
N ALA A 395 12.65 -13.27 -1.45
CA ALA A 395 12.72 -14.19 -0.32
C ALA A 395 14.18 -14.59 0.05
N GLU A 396 15.08 -14.56 -0.93
CA GLU A 396 16.49 -14.95 -0.75
C GLU A 396 17.45 -13.75 -0.83
N ASP A 397 17.10 -12.72 -1.59
CA ASP A 397 17.96 -11.59 -1.89
C ASP A 397 17.12 -10.37 -2.26
N ASP A 398 17.45 -9.23 -1.67
CA ASP A 398 16.92 -7.93 -2.09
C ASP A 398 17.81 -7.31 -3.18
N TYR A 399 17.17 -6.71 -4.17
CA TYR A 399 17.86 -6.18 -5.37
C TYR A 399 17.75 -4.66 -5.44
N MET A 400 16.57 -4.14 -5.10
CA MET A 400 16.29 -2.72 -5.05
C MET A 400 15.21 -2.46 -4.00
N CYS A 401 15.36 -1.42 -3.20
CA CYS A 401 14.31 -0.95 -2.30
C CYS A 401 14.25 0.57 -2.27
N TRP A 402 13.02 1.07 -2.29
CA TRP A 402 12.71 2.46 -2.05
C TRP A 402 12.17 2.58 -0.63
N GLY A 403 13.02 2.90 0.34
CA GLY A 403 12.62 2.97 1.76
C GLY A 403 12.13 1.61 2.27
N ASP A 404 10.87 1.54 2.70
CA ASP A 404 10.23 0.33 3.23
C ASP A 404 9.29 -0.35 2.20
N GLY A 405 9.80 -0.58 0.97
CA GLY A 405 9.05 -1.25 -0.11
C GLY A 405 8.26 -0.32 -1.04
N GLY A 406 8.85 0.83 -1.39
CA GLY A 406 8.25 1.88 -2.20
C GLY A 406 8.33 1.77 -3.72
N VAL A 407 8.07 2.89 -4.39
CA VAL A 407 8.14 3.08 -5.85
C VAL A 407 8.72 4.45 -6.20
N ALA A 408 9.55 4.52 -7.23
CA ALA A 408 9.98 5.76 -7.86
C ALA A 408 9.31 5.98 -9.22
N ASN A 409 9.12 7.25 -9.56
CA ASN A 409 8.51 7.69 -10.80
C ASN A 409 9.30 8.86 -11.41
N PHE A 410 9.53 8.78 -12.71
CA PHE A 410 9.94 9.89 -13.56
C PHE A 410 8.78 10.25 -14.47
N PHE A 411 8.40 11.52 -14.51
CA PHE A 411 7.32 12.03 -15.34
C PHE A 411 7.80 13.09 -16.32
N ILE A 412 7.23 13.10 -17.51
CA ILE A 412 7.54 14.05 -18.56
C ILE A 412 6.26 14.55 -19.22
N ASN A 413 6.33 15.71 -19.84
CA ASN A 413 5.30 16.17 -20.77
C ASN A 413 5.35 15.36 -22.07
N SER A 414 4.21 14.84 -22.52
CA SER A 414 4.11 14.01 -23.73
C SER A 414 4.65 14.69 -25.00
N GLU A 415 4.47 16.01 -25.16
CA GLU A 415 5.01 16.75 -26.30
C GLU A 415 6.53 16.92 -26.21
N ALA A 416 7.07 17.11 -25.01
CA ALA A 416 8.51 17.16 -24.78
C ALA A 416 9.16 15.80 -25.09
N LEU A 417 8.53 14.69 -24.67
CA LEU A 417 8.97 13.34 -25.00
C LEU A 417 8.98 13.09 -26.51
N ALA A 418 7.93 13.51 -27.23
CA ALA A 418 7.87 13.39 -28.69
C ALA A 418 8.99 14.19 -29.39
N ARG A 419 9.44 15.30 -28.80
CA ARG A 419 10.60 16.09 -29.27
C ARG A 419 11.94 15.59 -28.73
N ARG A 420 11.97 14.54 -27.91
CA ARG A 420 13.15 14.01 -27.21
C ARG A 420 13.82 15.06 -26.30
N ASP A 421 13.02 15.97 -25.76
CA ASP A 421 13.47 17.01 -24.85
C ASP A 421 13.29 16.56 -23.39
N PHE A 422 14.37 16.05 -22.81
CA PHE A 422 14.42 15.57 -21.43
C PHE A 422 14.90 16.65 -20.44
N SER A 423 14.94 17.92 -20.84
CA SER A 423 15.40 19.01 -19.96
C SER A 423 14.48 19.26 -18.77
N LYS A 424 13.20 18.89 -18.89
CA LYS A 424 12.20 19.05 -17.83
C LYS A 424 11.45 17.75 -17.56
N VAL A 425 11.97 17.00 -16.60
CA VAL A 425 11.42 15.75 -16.06
C VAL A 425 11.15 15.98 -14.58
N LEU A 426 10.04 15.47 -14.05
CA LEU A 426 9.76 15.43 -12.62
C LEU A 426 10.19 14.07 -12.07
N TYR A 427 10.95 14.05 -10.99
CA TYR A 427 11.34 12.86 -10.25
C TYR A 427 10.71 12.86 -8.87
N CYS A 428 10.11 11.75 -8.46
CA CYS A 428 9.65 11.54 -7.10
C CYS A 428 9.65 10.05 -6.74
N TRP A 429 9.67 9.73 -5.46
CA TRP A 429 9.45 8.37 -4.97
C TRP A 429 8.71 8.43 -3.63
N ASP A 430 7.99 7.36 -3.28
CA ASP A 430 7.32 7.19 -2.00
C ASP A 430 7.40 5.74 -1.50
N CYS A 431 7.17 5.54 -0.20
CA CYS A 431 7.17 4.21 0.43
C CYS A 431 6.12 4.11 1.55
N GLY A 432 5.98 2.89 2.09
CA GLY A 432 4.97 2.50 3.09
C GLY A 432 5.21 3.04 4.49
#